data_AF-A0A7W2K055-F1
#
_entry.id   AF-A0A7W2K055-F1
#
_cell.length_a   1.000
_cell.length_b   1.000
_cell.length_c   1.000
_cell.angle_alpha   90.00
_cell.angle_beta   90.00
_cell.angle_gamma   90.00
#
_symmetry.space_group_name_H-M   'P 1'
#
loop_
_entity.id
_entity.type
_entity.pdbx_description
1 polymer ?
#
loop_
_entity_poly.entity_id
_entity_poly.type
_entity_poly.pdbx_seq_one_letter_code
_entity_poly.pdbx_strand_id
1 'polypeptide(L)'
;MSKETGGPAFPTQINNSGITPIKGFNGEEIKPQTFSAYPGMTLRDYFAAQALQGMLPYPGNEMWGSFAEMTPKQAAESAYGYADAMLAARVKP
;
A
#
# COMPACT_ATOMS: atom_id res chain seq x y z
N MET A 1 -5.42 -1.35 -2.99
CA MET A 1 -5.15 -0.71 -4.30
C MET A 1 -6.44 -0.44 -5.07
N SER A 2 -7.03 0.75 -4.96
CA SER A 2 -7.95 1.20 -6.04
C SER A 2 -7.10 1.37 -7.31
N LYS A 3 -7.74 1.38 -8.49
CA LYS A 3 -7.04 1.77 -9.73
C LYS A 3 -6.45 3.20 -9.69
N GLU A 4 -6.70 3.94 -8.60
CA GLU A 4 -6.49 5.38 -8.43
C GLU A 4 -5.35 5.72 -7.45
N THR A 5 -4.73 4.76 -6.76
CA THR A 5 -3.55 5.06 -5.91
C THR A 5 -2.27 5.04 -6.75
N GLY A 6 -2.21 5.95 -7.72
CA GLY A 6 -0.95 6.38 -8.32
C GLY A 6 -0.13 7.21 -7.31
N GLY A 7 1.16 7.39 -7.61
CA GLY A 7 2.06 8.20 -6.80
C GLY A 7 2.96 7.39 -5.85
N PRO A 8 3.63 8.06 -4.91
CA PRO A 8 4.66 7.48 -4.06
C PRO A 8 4.08 6.50 -3.03
N ALA A 9 4.78 5.41 -2.72
CA ALA A 9 4.32 4.41 -1.76
C ALA A 9 4.22 4.97 -0.32
N PHE A 10 5.10 5.89 0.05
CA PHE A 10 5.13 6.54 1.36
C PHE A 10 4.66 8.00 1.27
N PRO A 11 4.14 8.58 2.37
CA PRO A 11 3.72 9.97 2.41
C PRO A 11 4.85 10.92 2.00
N THR A 12 4.54 11.86 1.13
CA THR A 12 5.49 12.90 0.70
C THR A 12 4.74 14.13 0.20
N GLN A 13 5.49 15.19 -0.10
CA GLN A 13 4.97 16.43 -0.64
C GLN A 13 5.91 16.99 -1.70
N ILE A 14 5.33 17.68 -2.67
CA ILE A 14 6.09 18.50 -3.63
C ILE A 14 5.73 19.95 -3.37
N ASN A 15 6.75 20.77 -3.08
CA ASN A 15 6.62 22.22 -2.93
C ASN A 15 7.07 22.89 -4.23
N ASN A 16 6.17 23.62 -4.90
CA ASN A 16 6.52 24.44 -6.05
C ASN A 16 6.81 25.88 -5.62
N SER A 17 8.02 26.15 -5.16
CA SER A 17 8.47 27.51 -4.84
C SER A 17 8.88 28.33 -6.07
N GLY A 18 8.70 27.78 -7.28
CA GLY A 18 9.02 28.45 -8.54
C GLY A 18 7.94 29.43 -9.00
N ILE A 19 8.16 30.01 -10.19
CA ILE A 19 7.22 30.91 -10.87
C ILE A 19 6.45 30.22 -12.02
N THR A 20 6.85 29.01 -12.39
CA THR A 20 6.20 28.19 -13.42
C THR A 20 5.52 26.97 -12.80
N PRO A 21 4.42 26.46 -13.37
CA PRO A 21 3.82 25.22 -12.90
C PRO A 21 4.76 24.01 -13.09
N ILE A 22 4.61 23.00 -12.24
CA ILE A 22 5.35 21.72 -12.33
C ILE A 22 4.37 20.54 -12.32
N LYS A 23 4.80 19.38 -12.82
CA LYS A 23 3.98 18.16 -12.76
C LYS A 23 4.17 17.41 -11.44
N GLY A 24 3.05 17.02 -10.84
CA GLY A 24 2.97 16.18 -9.66
C GLY A 24 3.12 14.69 -9.96
N PHE A 25 3.19 13.88 -8.90
CA PHE A 25 3.38 12.42 -9.02
C PHE A 25 2.18 11.71 -9.67
N ASN A 26 0.98 12.31 -9.61
CA ASN A 26 -0.22 11.78 -10.27
C ASN A 26 -0.45 12.45 -11.64
N GLY A 27 0.53 13.22 -12.13
CA GLY A 27 0.46 13.95 -13.39
C GLY A 27 -0.35 15.26 -13.31
N GLU A 28 -0.83 15.63 -12.12
CA GLU A 28 -1.51 16.90 -11.90
C GLU A 28 -0.53 18.09 -12.04
N GLU A 29 -1.06 19.28 -12.33
CA GLU A 29 -0.26 20.49 -12.32
C GLU A 29 -0.23 21.11 -10.91
N ILE A 30 0.97 21.34 -10.39
CA ILE A 30 1.20 22.06 -9.14
C ILE A 30 1.54 23.50 -9.48
N LYS A 31 0.65 24.42 -9.11
CA LYS A 31 0.78 25.86 -9.42
C LYS A 31 1.99 26.49 -8.71
N PRO A 32 2.54 27.59 -9.25
CA PRO A 32 3.56 28.39 -8.58
C PRO A 32 3.14 28.78 -7.15
N GLN A 33 4.10 28.77 -6.22
CA GLN A 33 3.89 29.12 -4.81
C GLN A 33 2.84 28.24 -4.10
N THR A 34 2.64 27.00 -4.55
CA THR A 34 1.74 26.03 -3.91
C THR A 34 2.44 24.69 -3.65
N PHE A 35 1.74 23.77 -2.99
CA PHE A 35 2.23 22.42 -2.76
C PHE A 35 1.14 21.38 -3.08
N SER A 36 1.58 20.16 -3.39
CA SER A 36 0.72 18.98 -3.45
C SER A 36 1.22 17.95 -2.44
N ALA A 37 0.30 17.38 -1.66
CA ALA A 37 0.58 16.36 -0.66
C ALA A 37 0.05 15.01 -1.12
N TYR A 38 0.87 13.98 -0.95
CA TYR A 38 0.58 12.62 -1.39
C TYR A 38 0.53 11.72 -0.17
N PRO A 39 -0.64 11.14 0.16
CA PRO A 39 -0.79 10.32 1.37
C PRO A 39 -0.07 8.96 1.27
N GLY A 40 0.27 8.51 0.06
CA GLY A 40 0.84 7.19 -0.20
C GLY A 40 -0.14 6.05 0.02
N MET A 41 0.37 4.86 0.32
CA MET A 41 -0.45 3.66 0.57
C MET A 41 -1.22 3.77 1.89
N THR A 42 -2.37 3.10 1.98
CA THR A 42 -3.10 3.02 3.25
C THR A 42 -2.39 2.11 4.24
N LEU A 43 -2.65 2.25 5.55
CA LEU A 43 -2.17 1.29 6.57
C LEU A 43 -2.61 -0.15 6.26
N ARG A 44 -3.78 -0.32 5.64
CA ARG A 44 -4.29 -1.62 5.19
C ARG A 44 -3.41 -2.20 4.08
N ASP A 45 -3.08 -1.41 3.06
CA ASP A 45 -2.20 -1.84 1.97
C ASP A 45 -0.80 -2.19 2.51
N TYR A 46 -0.29 -1.43 3.49
CA TYR A 46 0.99 -1.71 4.13
C TYR A 46 0.99 -3.07 4.86
N PHE A 47 -0.01 -3.35 5.71
CA PHE A 47 -0.09 -4.64 6.40
C PHE A 47 -0.28 -5.81 5.44
N ALA A 48 -1.09 -5.62 4.38
CA ALA A 48 -1.27 -6.65 3.37
C ALA A 48 0.06 -6.94 2.65
N ALA A 49 0.83 -5.91 2.29
CA ALA A 49 2.14 -6.11 1.68
C ALA A 49 3.12 -6.86 2.61
N GLN A 50 3.14 -6.51 3.90
CA GLN A 50 3.97 -7.21 4.90
C GLN A 50 3.54 -8.67 5.10
N ALA A 51 2.24 -8.93 5.19
CA ALA A 51 1.70 -10.29 5.31
C ALA A 51 2.08 -11.12 4.07
N LEU A 52 1.89 -10.57 2.87
CA LEU A 52 2.23 -11.23 1.62
C LEU A 52 3.73 -11.55 1.54
N GLN A 53 4.59 -10.63 1.96
CA GLN A 53 6.05 -10.83 2.01
C GLN A 53 6.45 -12.02 2.90
N GLY A 54 5.75 -12.24 4.01
CA GLY A 54 5.99 -13.38 4.90
C GLY A 54 5.34 -14.69 4.42
N MET A 55 4.19 -14.60 3.75
CA MET A 55 3.44 -15.78 3.27
C MET A 55 4.10 -16.45 2.05
N LEU A 56 4.48 -15.67 1.04
CA LEU A 56 5.00 -16.21 -0.23
C LEU A 56 6.22 -17.14 -0.11
N PRO A 57 7.22 -16.88 0.75
CA PRO A 57 8.38 -17.77 0.89
C PRO A 57 8.12 -18.99 1.77
N TYR A 58 6.93 -19.15 2.38
CA TYR A 58 6.67 -20.25 3.29
C TYR A 58 6.61 -21.59 2.52
N PRO A 59 7.55 -22.53 2.80
CA PRO A 59 7.66 -23.78 2.03
C PRO A 59 6.50 -24.75 2.28
N GLY A 60 5.72 -24.51 3.33
CA GLY A 60 4.62 -25.36 3.74
C GLY A 60 5.00 -26.43 4.74
N ASN A 61 3.99 -27.05 5.34
CA ASN A 61 4.12 -28.29 6.10
C ASN A 61 2.85 -29.15 5.97
N GLU A 62 2.87 -30.36 6.51
CA GLU A 62 1.76 -31.32 6.43
C GLU A 62 0.46 -30.82 7.07
N MET A 63 0.55 -29.91 8.05
CA MET A 63 -0.60 -29.42 8.80
C MET A 63 -1.27 -28.20 8.16
N TRP A 64 -0.51 -27.35 7.46
CA TRP A 64 -0.98 -26.05 6.95
C TRP A 64 -0.85 -25.91 5.43
N GLY A 65 -0.30 -26.91 4.73
CA GLY A 65 -0.01 -26.83 3.31
C GLY A 65 1.08 -25.80 2.98
N SER A 66 1.34 -25.57 1.69
CA SER A 66 2.28 -24.55 1.22
C SER A 66 1.55 -23.32 0.71
N PHE A 67 1.98 -22.13 1.14
CA PHE A 67 1.49 -20.87 0.58
C PHE A 67 2.03 -20.63 -0.83
N ALA A 68 3.09 -21.35 -1.24
CA ALA A 68 3.62 -21.30 -2.60
C ALA A 68 2.65 -21.87 -3.65
N GLU A 69 1.69 -22.70 -3.23
CA GLU A 69 0.67 -23.30 -4.11
C GLU A 69 -0.59 -22.43 -4.24
N MET A 70 -0.68 -21.31 -3.50
CA MET A 70 -1.81 -20.40 -3.62
C MET A 70 -1.79 -19.65 -4.95
N THR A 71 -2.97 -19.49 -5.55
CA THR A 71 -3.13 -18.53 -6.65
C THR A 71 -2.87 -17.10 -6.16
N PRO A 72 -2.42 -16.18 -7.02
CA PRO A 72 -2.23 -14.77 -6.65
C PRO A 72 -3.47 -14.14 -6.00
N LYS A 73 -4.68 -14.57 -6.43
CA LYS A 73 -5.94 -14.14 -5.83
C LYS A 73 -6.08 -14.59 -4.38
N GLN A 74 -5.83 -15.87 -4.09
CA GLN A 74 -5.91 -16.41 -2.72
C GLN A 74 -4.87 -15.79 -1.79
N ALA A 75 -3.65 -15.56 -2.29
CA ALA A 75 -2.60 -14.90 -1.53
C ALA A 75 -2.98 -13.45 -1.18
N ALA A 76 -3.55 -12.71 -2.14
CA ALA A 76 -4.04 -11.35 -1.91
C ALA A 76 -5.20 -11.33 -0.89
N GLU A 77 -6.20 -12.19 -1.05
CA GLU A 77 -7.35 -12.30 -0.13
C GLU A 77 -6.88 -12.61 1.30
N SER A 78 -5.94 -13.55 1.46
CA SER A 78 -5.37 -13.90 2.78
C SER A 78 -4.59 -12.73 3.39
N ALA A 79 -3.75 -12.05 2.59
CA ALA A 79 -2.95 -10.91 3.05
C ALA A 79 -3.83 -9.74 3.53
N TYR A 80 -4.90 -9.41 2.79
CA TYR A 80 -5.85 -8.40 3.24
C TYR A 80 -6.66 -8.85 4.46
N GLY A 81 -6.94 -10.14 4.60
CA GLY A 81 -7.54 -10.70 5.83
C GLY A 81 -6.66 -10.46 7.07
N TYR A 82 -5.35 -10.67 6.97
CA TYR A 82 -4.41 -10.33 8.04
C TYR A 82 -4.37 -8.82 8.32
N ALA A 83 -4.35 -7.99 7.26
CA ALA A 83 -4.38 -6.54 7.41
C ALA A 83 -5.62 -6.06 8.18
N ASP A 84 -6.80 -6.58 7.84
CA ASP A 84 -8.05 -6.23 8.49
C ASP A 84 -8.07 -6.70 9.95
N ALA A 85 -7.52 -7.88 10.25
CA ALA A 85 -7.36 -8.37 11.61
C ALA A 85 -6.42 -7.47 12.47
N MET A 86 -5.31 -6.98 11.89
CA MET A 86 -4.40 -6.06 12.56
C MET A 86 -5.05 -4.70 12.84
N LEU A 87 -5.83 -4.18 11.90
CA LEU A 87 -6.60 -2.96 12.09
C LEU A 87 -7.65 -3.13 13.19
N ALA A 88 -8.40 -4.23 13.19
CA ALA A 88 -9.37 -4.54 14.22
C ALA A 88 -8.73 -4.68 15.61
N ALA A 89 -7.53 -5.28 15.70
CA ALA A 89 -6.80 -5.40 16.96
C ALA A 89 -6.41 -4.04 17.57
N ARG A 90 -6.23 -2.99 16.75
CA ARG A 90 -5.91 -1.63 17.20
C ARG A 90 -7.09 -0.86 17.77
N VAL A 91 -8.32 -1.27 17.45
CA VAL A 91 -9.55 -0.62 17.93
C VAL A 91 -9.95 -1.17 19.31
N LYS A 92 -9.31 -2.24 19.78
CA LYS A 92 -9.54 -2.78 21.12
C LYS A 92 -8.89 -1.85 22.18
N PRO A 93 -9.63 -1.49 23.25
CA PRO A 93 -9.18 -0.56 24.29
C PRO A 93 -7.99 -1.07 25.09
#